data_AF-A0A1B9G446-F1
#
_entry.id   AF-A0A1B9G446-F1
#
_cell.length_a   1.000
_cell.length_b   1.000
_cell.length_c   1.000
_cell.angle_alpha   90.00
_cell.angle_beta   90.00
_cell.angle_gamma   90.00
#
_symmetry.space_group_name_H-M   'P 1'
#
loop_
_entity.id
_entity.type
_entity.pdbx_description
1 polymer ?
#
loop_
_entity_poly.entity_id
_entity_poly.type
_entity_poly.pdbx_seq_one_letter_code
_entity_poly.pdbx_strand_id
1 'polypeptide(L)'
;MHFSTIVALAISSISLVAASPIEKRYSAAKIQSIRDSLCLAPFSAWQNGTVVGTTGCDNGATWDITPGSGSVILHGTTWALQAQGGGSTNNAAVVLWKSIPGTFAQTWYLTGDNRIAITNGVQCLDEGTNGPQTYQCTTGNTNQAWNIIPANGTPPPNHTVGRVAQRAPEATAA
;
A
#
# COMPACT_ATOMS: atom_id res chain seq x y z
N MET A 1 52.56 46.98 -12.59
CA MET A 1 51.45 46.72 -11.65
C MET A 1 50.76 45.46 -12.11
N HIS A 2 50.76 44.41 -11.28
CA HIS A 2 50.40 43.03 -11.64
C HIS A 2 48.89 42.80 -11.69
N PHE A 3 48.41 42.10 -12.73
CA PHE A 3 47.06 41.54 -12.77
C PHE A 3 47.11 40.11 -12.20
N SER A 4 46.39 39.86 -11.10
CA SER A 4 46.17 38.52 -10.55
C SER A 4 44.89 37.94 -11.14
N THR A 5 45.01 36.82 -11.87
CA THR A 5 43.88 36.00 -12.33
C THR A 5 43.60 34.92 -11.30
N ILE A 6 42.41 34.96 -10.67
CA ILE A 6 41.91 33.90 -9.80
C ILE A 6 41.19 32.87 -10.68
N VAL A 7 41.73 31.66 -10.75
CA VAL A 7 41.06 30.51 -11.38
C VAL A 7 40.18 29.85 -10.31
N ALA A 8 38.86 29.98 -10.45
CA ALA A 8 37.88 29.29 -9.61
C ALA A 8 37.71 27.84 -10.12
N LEU A 9 38.17 26.85 -9.33
CA LEU A 9 37.84 25.44 -9.57
C LEU A 9 36.39 25.18 -9.14
N ALA A 10 35.50 24.93 -10.11
CA ALA A 10 34.16 24.43 -9.85
C ALA A 10 34.24 22.93 -9.51
N ILE A 11 34.07 22.59 -8.23
CA ILE A 11 33.95 21.20 -7.77
C ILE A 11 32.52 20.76 -8.10
N SER A 12 32.39 19.91 -9.13
CA SER A 12 31.11 19.34 -9.55
C SER A 12 30.71 18.23 -8.57
N SER A 13 29.68 18.48 -7.76
CA SER A 13 29.14 17.51 -6.80
C SER A 13 28.38 16.41 -7.53
N ILE A 14 28.92 15.18 -7.55
CA ILE A 14 28.20 14.01 -8.06
C ILE A 14 27.16 13.61 -7.01
N SER A 15 25.88 13.86 -7.29
CA SER A 15 24.77 13.38 -6.47
C SER A 15 24.69 11.85 -6.56
N LEU A 16 24.90 11.17 -5.44
CA LEU A 16 24.61 9.74 -5.30
C LEU A 16 23.09 9.55 -5.35
N VAL A 17 22.57 9.06 -6.47
CA VAL A 17 21.17 8.62 -6.56
C VAL A 17 21.06 7.31 -5.80
N ALA A 18 20.48 7.34 -4.60
CA ALA A 18 20.10 6.12 -3.90
C ALA A 18 19.00 5.43 -4.70
N ALA A 19 19.24 4.19 -5.15
CA ALA A 19 18.20 3.37 -5.74
C ALA A 19 17.20 2.98 -4.64
N SER A 20 15.92 3.33 -4.82
CA SER A 20 14.87 2.82 -3.94
C SER A 20 14.84 1.28 -4.01
N PRO A 21 14.61 0.57 -2.90
CA PRO A 21 14.44 -0.88 -2.92
C PRO A 21 13.35 -1.25 -3.93
N ILE A 22 13.58 -2.33 -4.70
CA ILE A 22 12.54 -2.92 -5.53
C ILE A 22 11.54 -3.59 -4.59
N GLU A 23 10.45 -2.88 -4.26
CA GLU A 23 9.36 -3.46 -3.49
C GLU A 23 8.53 -4.38 -4.40
N LYS A 24 8.31 -5.61 -3.93
CA LYS A 24 7.53 -6.61 -4.66
C LYS A 24 6.09 -6.11 -4.80
N ARG A 25 5.67 -5.88 -6.04
CA ARG A 25 4.26 -5.63 -6.37
C ARG A 25 3.46 -6.91 -6.15
N TYR A 26 2.32 -6.79 -5.49
CA TYR A 26 1.34 -7.86 -5.44
C TYR A 26 0.42 -7.71 -6.63
N SER A 27 0.47 -8.69 -7.53
CA SER A 27 -0.53 -8.82 -8.57
C SER A 27 -1.47 -9.96 -8.26
N ALA A 28 -2.75 -9.77 -8.58
CA ALA A 28 -3.82 -10.72 -8.36
C ALA A 28 -3.88 -11.27 -6.91
N ALA A 29 -3.60 -10.43 -5.91
CA ALA A 29 -3.60 -10.84 -4.51
C ALA A 29 -4.99 -10.76 -3.89
N LYS A 30 -5.31 -11.68 -2.97
CA LYS A 30 -6.47 -11.50 -2.09
C LYS A 30 -6.06 -10.59 -0.93
N ILE A 31 -6.96 -9.68 -0.55
CA ILE A 31 -6.79 -8.81 0.62
C ILE A 31 -7.74 -9.33 1.69
N GLN A 32 -7.21 -10.04 2.68
CA GLN A 32 -7.98 -10.71 3.72
C GLN A 32 -7.92 -9.93 5.03
N SER A 33 -9.08 -9.65 5.61
CA SER A 33 -9.20 -9.07 6.94
C SER A 33 -8.63 -10.02 7.99
N ILE A 34 -7.75 -9.51 8.86
CA ILE A 34 -7.27 -10.28 10.01
C ILE A 34 -8.37 -10.48 11.06
N ARG A 35 -9.40 -9.62 11.08
CA ARG A 35 -10.49 -9.69 12.09
C ARG A 35 -11.32 -10.96 11.97
N ASP A 36 -11.73 -11.30 10.75
CA ASP A 36 -12.73 -12.34 10.48
C ASP A 36 -12.33 -13.29 9.34
N SER A 37 -11.10 -13.16 8.81
CA SER A 37 -10.57 -14.00 7.74
C SER A 37 -11.34 -13.93 6.41
N LEU A 38 -12.15 -12.88 6.22
CA LEU A 38 -12.87 -12.62 4.97
C LEU A 38 -12.05 -11.77 4.01
N CYS A 39 -12.25 -11.93 2.71
CA CYS A 39 -11.54 -11.23 1.65
C CYS A 39 -12.38 -10.13 1.01
N LEU A 40 -11.75 -9.01 0.66
CA LEU A 40 -12.39 -7.90 -0.06
C LEU A 40 -12.96 -8.34 -1.41
N ALA A 41 -14.21 -7.98 -1.67
CA ALA A 41 -14.90 -8.22 -2.94
C ALA A 41 -15.96 -7.15 -3.25
N PRO A 42 -16.18 -6.80 -4.52
CA PRO A 42 -17.33 -5.99 -4.93
C PRO A 42 -18.62 -6.82 -4.94
N PHE A 43 -19.76 -6.24 -4.52
CA PHE A 43 -21.03 -6.98 -4.31
C PHE A 43 -22.11 -6.74 -5.38
N SER A 44 -21.78 -6.07 -6.48
CA SER A 44 -22.71 -5.87 -7.60
C SER A 44 -21.95 -5.63 -8.91
N ALA A 45 -22.69 -5.37 -9.99
CA ALA A 45 -22.11 -5.00 -11.28
C ALA A 45 -21.12 -3.84 -11.10
N TRP A 46 -19.99 -3.91 -11.79
CA TRP A 46 -18.90 -2.94 -11.60
C TRP A 46 -19.24 -1.61 -12.24
N GLN A 47 -19.44 -0.61 -11.39
CA GLN A 47 -19.67 0.77 -11.75
C GLN A 47 -19.12 1.68 -10.65
N ASN A 48 -19.08 2.99 -10.91
CA ASN A 48 -18.73 3.96 -9.87
C ASN A 48 -19.71 3.82 -8.70
N GLY A 49 -19.17 3.64 -7.49
CA GLY A 49 -19.96 3.50 -6.28
C GLY A 49 -20.39 2.07 -5.95
N THR A 50 -19.99 1.06 -6.73
CA THR A 50 -20.20 -0.35 -6.35
C THR A 50 -19.55 -0.61 -5.00
N VAL A 51 -20.35 -0.99 -4.00
CA VAL A 51 -19.84 -1.26 -2.65
C VAL A 51 -18.86 -2.42 -2.68
N VAL A 52 -17.73 -2.23 -2.00
CA VAL A 52 -16.76 -3.27 -1.70
C VAL A 52 -17.00 -3.73 -0.27
N GLY A 53 -17.35 -5.00 -0.13
CA GLY A 53 -17.53 -5.66 1.15
C GLY A 53 -16.44 -6.72 1.38
N THR A 54 -16.70 -7.63 2.31
CA THR A 54 -15.89 -8.83 2.55
C THR A 54 -16.73 -10.10 2.42
N THR A 55 -16.14 -11.15 1.87
CA THR A 55 -16.76 -12.47 1.68
C THR A 55 -15.76 -13.59 1.95
N GLY A 56 -16.20 -14.84 2.00
CA GLY A 56 -15.29 -15.98 2.12
C GLY A 56 -14.24 -15.96 1.02
N CYS A 57 -12.97 -16.22 1.36
CA CYS A 57 -11.85 -15.96 0.44
C CYS A 57 -11.90 -16.77 -0.85
N ASP A 58 -12.60 -17.90 -0.91
CA ASP A 58 -12.83 -18.64 -2.17
C ASP A 58 -13.62 -17.82 -3.20
N ASN A 59 -14.46 -16.90 -2.74
CA ASN A 59 -15.23 -15.94 -3.56
C ASN A 59 -14.64 -14.52 -3.53
N GLY A 60 -13.51 -14.31 -2.85
CA GLY A 60 -12.86 -13.02 -2.73
C GLY A 60 -12.32 -12.53 -4.07
N ALA A 61 -12.35 -11.21 -4.28
CA ALA A 61 -11.72 -10.61 -5.45
C ALA A 61 -10.20 -10.57 -5.32
N THR A 62 -9.53 -10.48 -6.46
CA THR A 62 -8.08 -10.30 -6.54
C THR A 62 -7.73 -8.86 -6.90
N TRP A 63 -6.70 -8.33 -6.27
CA TRP A 63 -6.30 -6.94 -6.32
C TRP A 63 -4.83 -6.81 -6.66
N ASP A 64 -4.49 -5.80 -7.46
CA ASP A 64 -3.13 -5.33 -7.64
C ASP A 64 -2.86 -4.24 -6.59
N ILE A 65 -1.87 -4.47 -5.73
CA ILE A 65 -1.46 -3.57 -4.66
C ILE A 65 0.07 -3.55 -4.58
N THR A 66 0.66 -2.36 -4.43
CA THR A 66 2.11 -2.21 -4.29
C THR A 66 2.40 -1.68 -2.89
N PRO A 67 3.45 -2.19 -2.21
CA PRO A 67 3.98 -1.53 -1.02
C PRO A 67 4.32 -0.05 -1.33
N GLY A 68 4.14 0.83 -0.34
CA GLY A 68 4.19 2.27 -0.61
C GLY A 68 2.86 2.85 -1.12
N SER A 69 2.92 4.07 -1.66
CA SER A 69 1.75 4.85 -2.07
C SER A 69 1.28 4.54 -3.49
N GLY A 70 0.00 4.27 -3.67
CA GLY A 70 -0.61 4.04 -4.98
C GLY A 70 -2.07 3.61 -4.89
N SER A 71 -2.66 3.35 -6.06
CA SER A 71 -4.02 2.80 -6.12
C SER A 71 -4.03 1.30 -5.89
N VAL A 72 -5.08 0.82 -5.23
CA VAL A 72 -5.40 -0.61 -5.12
C VAL A 72 -6.40 -0.92 -6.23
N ILE A 73 -5.98 -1.68 -7.23
CA ILE A 73 -6.74 -1.90 -8.47
C ILE A 73 -7.35 -3.30 -8.46
N LEU A 74 -8.61 -3.43 -8.83
CA LEU A 74 -9.23 -4.73 -9.08
C LEU A 74 -8.53 -5.38 -10.28
N HIS A 75 -7.91 -6.54 -10.04
CA HIS A 75 -6.97 -7.15 -10.98
C HIS A 75 -7.55 -7.34 -12.38
N GLY A 76 -6.76 -7.01 -13.40
CA GLY A 76 -7.17 -7.11 -14.81
C GLY A 76 -8.17 -6.05 -15.27
N THR A 77 -8.42 -5.01 -14.45
CA THR A 77 -9.36 -3.93 -14.76
C THR A 77 -8.76 -2.54 -14.51
N THR A 78 -9.58 -1.49 -14.66
CA THR A 78 -9.24 -0.10 -14.29
C THR A 78 -10.08 0.40 -13.09
N TRP A 79 -10.73 -0.50 -12.37
CA TRP A 79 -11.50 -0.17 -11.17
C TRP A 79 -10.59 -0.11 -9.95
N ALA A 80 -10.62 1.01 -9.23
CA ALA A 80 -9.84 1.24 -8.03
C ALA A 80 -10.71 1.15 -6.77
N LEU A 81 -10.09 0.72 -5.68
CA LEU A 81 -10.63 0.85 -4.33
C LEU A 81 -10.64 2.33 -3.94
N GLN A 82 -11.80 2.87 -3.59
CA GLN A 82 -11.96 4.26 -3.22
C GLN A 82 -12.67 4.39 -1.87
N ALA A 83 -12.17 5.27 -1.02
CA ALA A 83 -12.91 5.74 0.15
C ALA A 83 -14.03 6.70 -0.29
N GLN A 84 -15.29 6.34 -0.03
CA GLN A 84 -16.42 7.21 -0.32
C GLN A 84 -16.33 8.50 0.51
N GLY A 85 -16.87 9.61 0.00
CA GLY A 85 -16.85 10.89 0.73
C GLY A 85 -15.46 11.54 0.84
N GLY A 86 -14.46 11.04 0.10
CA GLY A 86 -13.16 11.70 -0.03
C GLY A 86 -12.05 11.12 0.85
N GLY A 87 -12.34 10.20 1.77
CA GLY A 87 -11.30 9.47 2.53
C GLY A 87 -10.70 10.18 3.74
N SER A 88 -11.27 11.30 4.19
CA SER A 88 -10.81 12.02 5.40
C SER A 88 -11.64 11.73 6.65
N THR A 89 -12.77 11.03 6.53
CA THR A 89 -13.73 10.78 7.62
C THR A 89 -13.74 9.33 8.05
N ASN A 90 -14.13 9.08 9.30
CA ASN A 90 -14.42 7.74 9.80
C ASN A 90 -15.75 7.23 9.23
N ASN A 91 -15.87 5.90 9.19
CA ASN A 91 -17.05 5.14 8.79
C ASN A 91 -17.52 5.39 7.36
N ALA A 92 -16.66 5.93 6.49
CA ALA A 92 -17.01 6.06 5.09
C ALA A 92 -16.89 4.69 4.41
N ALA A 93 -17.89 4.32 3.63
CA ALA A 93 -17.86 3.06 2.89
C ALA A 93 -16.71 3.05 1.87
N VAL A 94 -16.29 1.85 1.52
CA VAL A 94 -15.28 1.62 0.47
C VAL A 94 -15.98 1.11 -0.77
N VAL A 95 -15.67 1.68 -1.92
CA VAL A 95 -16.36 1.43 -3.19
C VAL A 95 -15.38 1.19 -4.32
N LEU A 96 -15.85 0.58 -5.40
CA LEU A 96 -15.18 0.67 -6.69
C LEU A 96 -15.45 2.03 -7.31
N TRP A 97 -14.42 2.60 -7.92
CA TRP A 97 -14.52 3.78 -8.75
C TRP A 97 -13.54 3.66 -9.91
N LYS A 98 -13.82 4.31 -11.05
CA LYS A 98 -12.83 4.39 -12.12
C LYS A 98 -11.53 4.99 -11.58
N SER A 99 -10.40 4.35 -11.89
CA SER A 99 -9.10 4.82 -11.41
C SER A 99 -8.83 6.24 -11.89
N ILE A 100 -8.60 7.14 -10.94
CA ILE A 100 -8.10 8.50 -11.17
C ILE A 100 -6.82 8.61 -10.35
N PRO A 101 -5.66 8.27 -10.95
CA PRO A 101 -4.39 8.21 -10.23
C PRO A 101 -4.07 9.50 -9.48
N GLY A 102 -3.59 9.37 -8.25
CA GLY A 102 -3.18 10.49 -7.40
C GLY A 102 -4.31 11.21 -6.67
N THR A 103 -5.57 10.80 -6.86
CA THR A 103 -6.66 11.33 -6.03
C THR A 103 -6.54 10.82 -4.60
N PHE A 104 -6.74 11.72 -3.63
CA PHE A 104 -6.57 11.40 -2.20
C PHE A 104 -7.41 10.18 -1.77
N ALA A 105 -8.67 10.10 -2.22
CA ALA A 105 -9.58 9.00 -1.89
C ALA A 105 -9.21 7.62 -2.49
N GLN A 106 -8.32 7.58 -3.49
CA GLN A 106 -7.86 6.34 -4.15
C GLN A 106 -6.37 6.07 -3.95
N THR A 107 -5.66 6.90 -3.18
CA THR A 107 -4.22 6.77 -2.98
C THR A 107 -3.98 6.16 -1.61
N TRP A 108 -3.75 4.85 -1.60
CA TRP A 108 -3.52 4.06 -0.41
C TRP A 108 -2.02 3.83 -0.19
N TYR A 109 -1.63 3.55 1.05
CA TYR A 109 -0.28 3.27 1.49
C TYR A 109 -0.30 1.94 2.24
N LEU A 110 0.24 0.89 1.63
CA LEU A 110 0.45 -0.38 2.30
C LEU A 110 1.67 -0.25 3.22
N THR A 111 1.39 -0.22 4.51
CA THR A 111 2.38 -0.09 5.59
C THR A 111 3.09 -1.43 5.88
N GLY A 112 4.26 -1.36 6.52
CA GLY A 112 5.01 -2.55 6.93
C GLY A 112 4.34 -3.39 8.04
N ASP A 113 3.36 -2.82 8.75
CA ASP A 113 2.56 -3.54 9.75
C ASP A 113 1.17 -3.95 9.22
N ASN A 114 1.08 -4.18 7.90
CA ASN A 114 -0.07 -4.75 7.20
C ASN A 114 -1.35 -3.90 7.27
N ARG A 115 -1.26 -2.58 7.49
CA ARG A 115 -2.37 -1.65 7.26
C ARG A 115 -2.37 -1.09 5.85
N ILE A 116 -3.56 -0.82 5.32
CA ILE A 116 -3.77 -0.09 4.07
C ILE A 116 -4.30 1.29 4.44
N ALA A 117 -3.43 2.30 4.51
CA ALA A 117 -3.76 3.65 4.97
C ALA A 117 -4.03 4.60 3.79
N ILE A 118 -4.79 5.69 3.97
CA ILE A 118 -4.84 6.77 2.98
C ILE A 118 -3.49 7.50 3.02
N THR A 119 -2.83 7.64 1.86
CA THR A 119 -1.55 8.35 1.74
C THR A 119 -1.71 9.81 2.14
N ASN A 120 -0.82 10.30 3.01
CA ASN A 120 -0.90 11.65 3.60
C ASN A 120 -2.20 11.94 4.37
N GLY A 121 -2.96 10.89 4.70
CA GLY A 121 -4.17 10.95 5.51
C GLY A 121 -3.97 10.33 6.88
N VAL A 122 -5.06 10.32 7.65
CA VAL A 122 -5.11 9.72 8.98
C VAL A 122 -6.05 8.50 9.04
N GLN A 123 -6.66 8.16 7.91
CA GLN A 123 -7.63 7.07 7.78
C GLN A 123 -6.95 5.80 7.29
N CYS A 124 -7.38 4.66 7.83
CA CYS A 124 -7.00 3.32 7.45
C CYS A 124 -8.22 2.58 6.91
N LEU A 125 -7.99 1.61 6.02
CA LEU A 125 -8.98 0.60 5.70
C LEU A 125 -9.21 -0.25 6.95
N ASP A 126 -10.42 -0.22 7.46
CA ASP A 126 -10.87 -0.83 8.70
C ASP A 126 -11.99 -1.80 8.38
N GLU A 127 -11.90 -3.03 8.87
CA GLU A 127 -12.99 -3.99 8.83
C GLU A 127 -13.92 -3.71 10.03
N GLY A 128 -14.99 -2.95 9.77
CA GLY A 128 -16.01 -2.54 10.74
C GLY A 128 -17.16 -3.54 10.87
N THR A 129 -18.05 -3.38 11.85
CA THR A 129 -19.13 -4.37 12.12
C THR A 129 -20.04 -4.62 10.90
N ASN A 130 -20.15 -3.64 10.01
CA ASN A 130 -20.97 -3.70 8.80
C ASN A 130 -20.13 -3.82 7.51
N GLY A 131 -18.87 -4.26 7.62
CA GLY A 131 -17.95 -4.40 6.50
C GLY A 131 -16.82 -3.37 6.46
N PRO A 132 -16.03 -3.36 5.37
CA PRO A 132 -14.94 -2.43 5.15
C PRO A 132 -15.39 -0.96 5.14
N GLN A 133 -14.60 -0.13 5.81
CA GLN A 133 -14.80 1.30 5.92
C GLN A 133 -13.45 2.03 6.06
N THR A 134 -13.45 3.35 5.96
CA THR A 134 -12.35 4.15 6.51
C THR A 134 -12.52 4.33 8.01
N TYR A 135 -11.44 4.26 8.77
CA TYR A 135 -11.43 4.67 10.17
C TYR A 135 -10.06 5.21 10.58
N GLN A 136 -10.03 6.12 11.53
CA GLN A 136 -8.80 6.69 12.08
C GLN A 136 -7.78 5.58 12.38
N CYS A 137 -6.62 5.67 11.73
CA CYS A 137 -5.53 4.72 11.92
C CYS A 137 -5.15 4.69 13.40
N THR A 138 -5.20 3.50 13.99
CA THR A 138 -4.91 3.28 15.41
C THR A 138 -3.92 2.14 15.56
N THR A 139 -2.76 2.42 16.17
CA THR A 139 -1.73 1.41 16.41
C THR A 139 -2.28 0.24 17.21
N GLY A 140 -1.99 -0.99 16.75
CA GLY A 140 -2.45 -2.22 17.41
C GLY A 140 -3.92 -2.59 17.15
N ASN A 141 -4.69 -1.79 16.42
CA ASN A 141 -6.04 -2.18 16.02
C ASN A 141 -5.98 -3.27 14.93
N THR A 142 -6.36 -4.49 15.29
CA THR A 142 -6.36 -5.65 14.39
C THR A 142 -7.43 -5.59 13.31
N ASN A 143 -8.48 -4.78 13.48
CA ASN A 143 -9.50 -4.56 12.45
C ASN A 143 -8.92 -3.81 11.24
N GLN A 144 -7.79 -3.12 11.41
CA GLN A 144 -7.12 -2.33 10.37
C GLN A 144 -5.97 -3.09 9.70
N ALA A 145 -5.79 -4.35 10.06
CA ALA A 145 -4.71 -5.18 9.57
C ALA A 145 -5.24 -6.19 8.54
N TRP A 146 -4.52 -6.31 7.43
CA TRP A 146 -4.94 -7.07 6.25
C TRP A 146 -3.82 -7.99 5.76
N ASN A 147 -4.09 -9.28 5.68
CA ASN A 147 -3.20 -10.23 5.03
C ASN A 147 -3.26 -10.01 3.51
N ILE A 148 -2.12 -9.71 2.90
CA ILE A 148 -1.98 -9.71 1.44
C ILE A 148 -1.55 -11.12 1.02
N ILE A 149 -2.49 -11.88 0.45
CA ILE A 149 -2.27 -13.26 0.01
C ILE A 149 -1.98 -13.25 -1.49
N PRO A 150 -0.73 -13.45 -1.94
CA PRO A 150 -0.37 -13.46 -3.35
C PRO A 150 -1.06 -14.59 -4.11
N ALA A 151 -1.19 -14.45 -5.43
CA ALA A 151 -1.77 -15.47 -6.31
C ALA A 151 -1.13 -16.87 -6.16
N ASN A 152 0.15 -16.95 -5.77
CA ASN A 152 0.85 -18.22 -5.56
C ASN A 152 0.60 -18.85 -4.18
N GLY A 153 -0.37 -18.36 -3.40
CA GLY A 153 -0.93 -19.03 -2.23
C GLY A 153 -0.18 -18.84 -0.89
N THR A 154 1.05 -18.33 -0.90
CA THR A 154 1.79 -18.03 0.34
C THR A 154 1.92 -16.52 0.56
N PRO A 155 1.32 -15.95 1.63
CA PRO A 155 1.65 -14.61 2.11
C PRO A 155 3.17 -14.48 2.28
N PRO A 156 3.78 -13.34 1.93
CA PRO A 156 5.14 -13.08 2.35
C PRO A 156 5.20 -13.17 3.87
N PRO A 157 6.29 -13.71 4.46
CA PRO A 157 6.51 -13.53 5.90
C PRO A 157 6.43 -12.04 6.18
N ASN A 158 5.60 -11.69 7.17
CA ASN A 158 5.32 -10.35 7.70
C ASN A 158 6.22 -9.27 7.11
N HIS A 159 5.64 -8.30 6.39
CA HIS A 159 6.27 -7.19 5.67
C HIS A 159 7.18 -6.30 6.54
N THR A 160 8.21 -6.92 7.11
CA THR A 160 9.33 -6.29 7.76
C THR A 160 10.22 -5.81 6.63
N VAL A 161 9.76 -4.79 5.91
CA VAL A 161 10.65 -3.96 5.12
C VAL A 161 11.64 -3.37 6.11
N GLY A 162 12.84 -3.95 6.17
CA GLY A 162 13.97 -3.44 6.92
C GLY A 162 14.24 -4.06 8.29
N ARG A 163 14.68 -5.33 8.33
CA ARG A 163 15.95 -5.56 9.04
C ARG A 163 16.98 -5.88 7.98
N VAL A 164 17.93 -4.97 7.87
CA VAL A 164 19.22 -5.10 7.19
C VAL A 164 19.62 -6.57 7.14
N ALA A 165 19.88 -7.10 5.93
CA ALA A 165 20.71 -8.28 5.79
C ALA A 165 22.01 -7.97 6.52
N GLN A 166 22.12 -8.47 7.74
CA GLN A 166 23.25 -8.30 8.62
C GLN A 166 24.45 -8.78 7.82
N ARG A 167 25.31 -7.84 7.40
CA ARG A 167 26.59 -8.15 6.74
C ARG A 167 27.25 -9.18 7.66
N ALA A 168 27.44 -10.39 7.15
CA ALA A 168 28.22 -11.39 7.87
C ALA A 168 29.55 -10.73 8.26
N PRO A 169 30.05 -10.91 9.50
CA PRO A 169 31.40 -10.49 9.81
C PRO A 169 32.33 -11.18 8.81
N GLU A 170 33.10 -10.36 8.11
CA GLU A 170 34.14 -10.80 7.21
C GLU A 170 35.09 -11.69 8.00
N ALA A 171 35.20 -12.95 7.62
CA ALA A 171 36.15 -13.87 8.22
C ALA A 171 37.54 -13.29 8.02
N THR A 172 38.16 -12.83 9.11
CA THR A 172 39.58 -12.48 9.10
C THR A 172 40.34 -13.78 8.90
N ALA A 173 40.85 -13.99 7.69
CA ALA A 173 41.79 -15.05 7.41
C ALA A 173 43.13 -14.71 8.09
N ALA A 174 43.64 -15.71 8.83
CA ALA A 174 44.99 -15.93 9.38
C ALA A 174 45.94 -14.73 9.53
#